data_AF-A0A8C4FEA6-F1
#
_entry.id   AF-A0A8C4FEA6-F1
#
_cell.length_a   1.000
_cell.length_b   1.000
_cell.length_c   1.000
_cell.angle_alpha   90.00
_cell.angle_beta   90.00
_cell.angle_gamma   90.00
#
_symmetry.space_group_name_H-M   'P 1'
#
loop_
_entity.id
_entity.type
_entity.pdbx_description
1 polymer ?
#
loop_
_entity_poly.entity_id
_entity_poly.type
_entity_poly.pdbx_seq_one_letter_code
_entity_poly.pdbx_strand_id
1 'polypeptide(L)'
;MAPRNTTLFCLVFCLGQKIQAQEGNFPIPTISATPGFMVPCNESVKISCWGTPESYLYQLEILRNSTYEVVEKKLGFQKAAEFVINHMDTNTAGRYRCRYMKQFNWSEHSEALELVVTDTLNHDYTMENLIRMGVAGLVLVVLSAILAENWHGHRTPHKEDQDVPEPSWSKPKSQAERTFGLTPRATRY
;
A
#
# COMPACT_ATOMS: atom_id res chain seq x y z
N MET A 1 22.70 37.52 65.98
CA MET A 1 21.92 36.26 65.78
C MET A 1 22.37 35.62 64.48
N ALA A 2 23.00 34.44 64.55
CA ALA A 2 23.66 33.79 63.43
C ALA A 2 22.71 32.83 62.69
N PRO A 3 22.63 32.87 61.34
CA PRO A 3 21.79 31.97 60.56
C PRO A 3 22.57 30.69 60.27
N ARG A 4 22.95 29.91 61.30
CA ARG A 4 23.74 28.68 61.10
C ARG A 4 22.88 27.41 61.09
N ASN A 5 21.64 27.51 61.56
CA ASN A 5 20.78 26.34 61.77
C ASN A 5 19.97 25.97 60.52
N THR A 6 19.62 26.93 59.66
CA THR A 6 18.81 26.68 58.45
C THR A 6 19.60 25.94 57.38
N THR A 7 20.87 26.27 57.18
CA THR A 7 21.75 25.61 56.18
C THR A 7 22.09 24.18 56.58
N LEU A 8 22.27 23.92 57.88
CA LEU A 8 22.49 22.58 58.42
C LEU A 8 21.24 21.71 58.27
N PHE A 9 20.04 22.27 58.52
CA PHE A 9 18.78 21.55 58.32
C PHE A 9 18.55 21.19 56.85
N CYS A 10 18.86 22.09 55.91
CA CYS A 10 18.78 21.81 54.48
C CYS A 10 19.77 20.73 54.04
N LEU A 11 21.02 20.76 54.51
CA LEU A 11 22.00 19.72 54.17
C LEU A 11 21.62 18.34 54.74
N VAL A 12 21.06 18.30 55.96
CA VAL A 12 20.55 17.06 56.57
C VAL A 12 19.31 16.55 55.83
N PHE A 13 18.41 17.42 55.38
CA PHE A 13 17.21 17.02 54.63
C PHE A 13 17.54 16.59 53.19
N CYS A 14 18.50 17.24 52.52
CA CYS A 14 18.97 16.86 51.19
C CYS A 14 19.76 15.55 51.19
N LEU A 15 20.50 15.24 52.27
CA LEU A 15 21.14 13.93 52.46
C LEU A 15 20.15 12.87 52.95
N GLY A 16 19.06 13.26 53.62
CA GLY A 16 18.03 12.37 54.16
C GLY A 16 16.99 11.89 53.14
N GLN A 17 16.81 12.59 52.02
CA GLN A 17 15.85 12.20 50.97
C GLN A 17 16.45 11.29 49.88
N LYS A 18 17.73 10.95 49.93
CA LYS A 18 18.39 10.11 48.91
C LYS A 18 18.49 8.62 49.30
N ILE A 19 17.71 8.16 50.26
CA ILE A 19 17.58 6.74 50.59
C ILE A 19 16.10 6.41 50.72
N GLN A 20 15.37 6.46 49.60
CA GLN A 20 14.27 5.51 49.47
C GLN A 20 14.94 4.19 49.12
N ALA A 21 15.08 3.36 50.15
CA ALA A 21 15.63 2.03 50.06
C ALA A 21 14.99 1.26 48.90
N GLN A 22 15.82 0.54 48.14
CA GLN A 22 15.40 -0.54 47.26
C GLN A 22 14.59 -1.55 48.09
N GLU A 23 13.27 -1.52 47.96
CA GLU A 23 12.49 -2.75 48.00
C GLU A 23 13.02 -3.60 46.83
N GLY A 24 13.35 -4.86 47.03
CA GLY A 24 13.93 -5.75 46.02
C GLY A 24 12.96 -6.10 44.88
N ASN A 25 12.44 -5.09 44.18
CA ASN A 25 11.42 -5.22 43.16
C ASN A 25 12.09 -5.32 41.79
N PHE A 26 11.88 -6.45 41.11
CA PHE A 26 12.38 -6.69 39.77
C PHE A 26 11.84 -5.61 38.82
N PRO A 27 12.67 -4.90 38.05
CA PRO A 27 12.17 -3.89 37.12
C PRO A 27 11.21 -4.53 36.12
N ILE A 28 10.09 -3.87 35.88
CA ILE A 28 9.07 -4.32 34.93
C ILE A 28 9.72 -4.40 33.54
N PRO A 29 9.61 -5.54 32.84
CA PRO A 29 10.22 -5.69 31.53
C PRO A 29 9.56 -4.80 30.48
N THR A 30 10.37 -4.33 29.53
CA THR A 30 9.88 -3.57 28.38
C THR A 30 9.76 -4.50 27.18
N ILE A 31 8.62 -4.45 26.49
CA ILE A 31 8.35 -5.24 25.29
C ILE A 31 8.30 -4.34 24.06
N SER A 32 8.84 -4.81 22.95
CA SER A 32 8.87 -4.06 21.68
C SER A 32 8.84 -5.01 20.49
N ALA A 33 8.46 -4.52 19.31
CA ALA A 33 8.41 -5.29 18.07
C ALA A 33 9.22 -4.61 16.97
N THR A 34 9.82 -5.40 16.08
CA THR A 34 10.56 -4.94 14.91
C THR A 34 10.15 -5.80 13.71
N PRO A 35 9.76 -5.20 12.56
CA PRO A 35 9.85 -3.77 12.20
C PRO A 35 8.80 -2.87 12.87
N GLY A 36 7.73 -3.43 13.45
CA GLY A 36 6.69 -2.67 14.13
C GLY A 36 5.56 -3.57 14.63
N PHE A 37 4.43 -2.96 14.99
CA PHE A 37 3.26 -3.66 15.53
C PHE A 37 2.27 -4.12 14.45
N MET A 38 2.30 -3.48 13.29
CA MET A 38 1.52 -3.86 12.11
C MET A 38 2.42 -4.71 11.21
N VAL A 39 2.04 -5.97 11.01
CA VAL A 39 2.85 -6.94 10.26
C VAL A 39 2.02 -7.50 9.12
N PRO A 40 2.54 -7.56 7.89
CA PRO A 40 1.90 -8.28 6.81
C PRO A 40 1.60 -9.74 7.12
N CYS A 41 0.55 -10.26 6.49
CA CYS A 41 0.26 -11.69 6.51
C CYS A 41 1.44 -12.49 5.92
N ASN A 42 1.77 -13.61 6.56
CA ASN A 42 2.87 -14.52 6.24
C ASN A 42 4.29 -13.91 6.36
N GLU A 43 4.43 -12.68 6.85
CA GLU A 43 5.73 -12.09 7.18
C GLU A 43 6.13 -12.39 8.63
N SER A 44 7.41 -12.14 8.91
CA SER A 44 7.99 -12.36 10.24
C SER A 44 8.03 -11.08 11.08
N VAL A 45 7.89 -11.23 12.40
CA VAL A 45 8.11 -10.16 13.37
C VAL A 45 8.98 -10.63 14.52
N LYS A 46 9.88 -9.75 14.95
CA LYS A 46 10.75 -9.98 16.10
C LYS A 46 10.23 -9.20 17.31
N ILE A 47 9.88 -9.92 18.36
CA ILE A 47 9.49 -9.36 19.66
C ILE A 47 10.71 -9.35 20.58
N SER A 48 11.09 -8.19 21.10
CA SER A 48 12.20 -8.03 22.03
C SER A 48 11.67 -7.74 23.44
N CYS A 49 12.03 -8.59 24.40
CA CYS A 49 11.71 -8.44 25.81
C CYS A 49 12.97 -8.04 26.59
N TRP A 50 12.98 -6.84 27.16
CA TRP A 50 14.10 -6.28 27.90
C TRP A 50 13.95 -6.58 29.39
N GLY A 51 15.02 -7.10 29.99
CA GLY A 51 15.09 -7.37 31.43
C GLY A 51 16.37 -6.79 32.03
N THR A 52 17.00 -7.56 32.90
CA THR A 52 18.25 -7.20 33.57
C THR A 52 19.39 -8.12 33.10
N PRO A 53 20.66 -7.73 33.24
CA PRO A 53 21.79 -8.60 32.87
C PRO A 53 21.81 -9.94 33.62
N GLU A 54 21.21 -10.02 34.81
CA GLU A 54 21.13 -11.24 35.61
C GLU A 54 19.85 -12.07 35.35
N SER A 55 19.01 -11.62 34.42
CA SER A 55 17.86 -12.38 33.94
C SER A 55 18.34 -13.58 33.13
N TYR A 56 17.82 -14.77 33.41
CA TYR A 56 18.29 -16.01 32.76
C TYR A 56 17.20 -16.81 32.06
N LEU A 57 15.94 -16.52 32.33
CA LEU A 57 14.81 -17.15 31.65
C LEU A 57 13.81 -16.07 31.26
N TYR A 58 13.42 -16.06 30.01
CA TYR A 58 12.40 -15.16 29.46
C TYR A 58 11.21 -15.97 28.99
N GLN A 59 10.01 -15.45 29.22
CA GLN A 59 8.75 -16.09 28.84
C GLN A 59 7.90 -15.08 28.08
N LEU A 60 7.49 -15.44 26.87
CA LEU A 60 6.54 -14.69 26.05
C LEU A 60 5.16 -15.37 26.16
N GLU A 61 4.13 -14.55 26.35
CA GLU A 61 2.75 -15.00 26.50
C GLU A 61 1.83 -14.23 25.55
N ILE A 62 0.75 -14.89 25.10
CA ILE A 62 -0.31 -14.28 24.30
C ILE A 62 -1.66 -14.44 25.00
N LEU A 63 -2.49 -13.41 24.94
CA LEU A 63 -3.85 -13.44 25.46
C LEU A 63 -4.79 -14.23 24.52
N ARG A 64 -5.39 -15.31 25.04
CA ARG A 64 -6.40 -16.17 24.39
C ARG A 64 -7.57 -16.41 25.32
N ASN A 65 -8.79 -16.20 24.87
CA ASN A 65 -10.00 -16.49 25.64
C ASN A 65 -9.95 -15.94 27.10
N SER A 66 -9.42 -14.73 27.27
CA SER A 66 -9.20 -14.07 28.57
C SER A 66 -8.09 -14.64 29.46
N THR A 67 -7.31 -15.62 28.98
CA THR A 67 -6.16 -16.22 29.68
C THR A 67 -4.86 -16.03 28.90
N TYR A 68 -3.74 -15.86 29.59
CA TYR A 68 -2.42 -15.79 28.94
C TYR A 68 -1.85 -17.19 28.75
N GLU A 69 -1.56 -17.54 27.50
CA GLU A 69 -0.94 -18.80 27.10
C GLU A 69 0.55 -18.58 26.80
N VAL A 70 1.39 -19.53 27.20
CA VAL A 70 2.84 -19.45 26.95
C VAL A 70 3.13 -19.77 25.49
N VAL A 71 3.76 -18.82 24.79
CA VAL A 71 4.19 -18.98 23.39
C VAL A 71 5.55 -19.66 23.34
N GLU A 72 6.52 -19.08 24.05
CA GLU A 72 7.90 -19.57 24.04
C GLU A 72 8.62 -19.17 25.34
N LYS A 73 9.59 -20.00 25.74
CA LYS A 73 10.54 -19.69 26.80
C LYS A 73 11.95 -19.73 26.24
N LYS A 74 12.76 -18.71 26.56
CA LYS A 74 14.17 -18.65 26.18
C LYS A 74 15.07 -18.57 27.39
N LEU A 75 16.03 -19.50 27.46
CA LEU A 75 17.06 -19.52 28.49
C LEU A 75 18.30 -18.78 27.99
N GLY A 76 18.88 -17.93 28.83
CA GLY A 76 20.11 -17.20 28.54
C GLY A 76 20.31 -16.00 29.45
N PHE A 77 21.54 -15.81 29.92
CA PHE A 77 21.95 -14.61 30.66
C PHE A 77 22.20 -13.48 29.67
N GLN A 78 21.19 -12.65 29.45
CA GLN A 78 21.23 -11.58 28.47
C GLN A 78 20.35 -10.43 28.94
N LYS A 79 20.64 -9.20 28.49
CA LYS A 79 19.84 -8.02 28.84
C LYS A 79 18.48 -8.01 28.14
N ALA A 80 18.37 -8.67 26.98
CA ALA A 80 17.14 -8.77 26.22
C ALA A 80 17.03 -10.14 25.54
N ALA A 81 15.83 -10.71 25.52
CA ALA A 81 15.51 -11.89 24.74
C ALA A 81 14.68 -11.53 23.51
N GLU A 82 15.07 -12.09 22.38
CA GLU A 82 14.36 -11.91 21.11
C GLU A 82 13.55 -13.15 20.79
N PHE A 83 12.27 -12.98 20.45
CA PHE A 83 11.35 -14.03 20.01
C PHE A 83 10.95 -13.73 18.57
N VAL A 84 10.92 -14.74 17.70
CA VAL A 84 10.59 -14.56 16.29
C VAL A 84 9.31 -15.32 15.98
N ILE A 85 8.31 -14.59 15.51
CA ILE A 85 7.10 -15.18 14.93
C ILE A 85 7.32 -15.17 13.42
N ASN A 86 7.50 -16.35 12.81
CA ASN A 86 7.91 -16.46 11.41
C ASN A 86 6.77 -16.17 10.42
N HIS A 87 5.57 -16.61 10.74
CA HIS A 87 4.40 -16.51 9.87
C HIS A 87 3.28 -15.81 10.63
N MET A 88 3.09 -14.53 10.35
CA MET A 88 1.99 -13.77 10.94
C MET A 88 0.67 -14.09 10.25
N ASP A 89 -0.33 -14.48 11.03
CA ASP A 89 -1.69 -14.74 10.57
C ASP A 89 -2.74 -14.23 11.59
N THR A 90 -4.01 -14.43 11.30
CA THR A 90 -5.11 -14.02 12.18
C THR A 90 -5.09 -14.72 13.54
N ASN A 91 -4.47 -15.91 13.62
CA ASN A 91 -4.29 -16.60 14.89
C ASN A 91 -3.15 -15.95 15.65
N THR A 92 -1.97 -15.71 15.08
CA THR A 92 -0.83 -15.11 15.79
C THR A 92 -1.02 -13.62 16.09
N ALA A 93 -1.96 -12.95 15.42
CA ALA A 93 -2.38 -11.60 15.82
C ALA A 93 -2.93 -11.59 17.25
N GLY A 94 -2.63 -10.53 18.00
CA GLY A 94 -3.18 -10.36 19.34
C GLY A 94 -2.26 -9.65 20.32
N ARG A 95 -2.62 -9.78 21.60
CA ARG A 95 -1.99 -9.07 22.70
C ARG A 95 -0.95 -9.93 23.41
N TYR A 96 0.30 -9.54 23.29
CA TYR A 96 1.46 -10.19 23.88
C TYR A 96 1.91 -9.50 25.16
N ARG A 97 2.47 -10.28 26.08
CA ARG A 97 3.21 -9.80 27.24
C ARG A 97 4.43 -10.66 27.46
N CYS A 98 5.43 -10.12 28.14
CA CYS A 98 6.59 -10.90 28.53
C CYS A 98 6.94 -10.71 29.99
N ARG A 99 7.66 -11.69 30.54
CA ARG A 99 8.28 -11.61 31.87
C ARG A 99 9.61 -12.35 31.87
N TYR A 100 10.45 -12.06 32.86
CA TYR A 100 11.70 -12.78 33.04
C TYR A 100 11.84 -13.32 34.46
N MET A 101 12.72 -14.31 34.61
CA MET A 101 13.14 -14.86 35.89
C MET A 101 14.57 -14.40 36.18
N LYS A 102 14.79 -13.93 37.40
CA LYS A 102 16.11 -13.59 37.93
C LYS A 102 16.24 -14.27 39.29
N GLN A 103 17.41 -14.88 39.54
CA GLN A 103 17.63 -15.77 40.69
C GLN A 103 16.59 -16.91 40.74
N PHE A 104 15.49 -16.74 41.48
CA PHE A 104 14.42 -17.73 41.59
C PHE A 104 13.00 -17.11 41.56
N ASN A 105 12.90 -15.82 41.24
CA ASN A 105 11.65 -15.09 41.24
C ASN A 105 11.34 -14.54 39.84
N TRP A 106 10.05 -14.53 39.52
CA TRP A 106 9.53 -13.89 38.32
C TRP A 106 9.42 -12.38 38.53
N SER A 107 9.72 -11.62 37.47
CA SER A 107 9.31 -10.23 37.37
C SER A 107 7.79 -10.13 37.24
N GLU A 108 7.27 -8.93 37.48
CA GLU A 108 5.98 -8.50 36.95
C GLU A 108 5.93 -8.68 35.42
N HIS A 109 4.71 -8.71 34.87
CA HIS A 109 4.52 -8.78 33.42
C HIS A 109 4.76 -7.40 32.79
N SER A 110 5.27 -7.40 31.55
CA SER A 110 5.38 -6.18 30.76
C SER A 110 4.00 -5.58 30.46
N GLU A 111 4.03 -4.33 30.01
CA GLU A 111 2.90 -3.78 29.26
C GLU A 111 2.50 -4.66 28.09
N ALA A 112 1.26 -4.53 27.65
CA ALA A 112 0.71 -5.28 26.54
C ALA A 112 1.21 -4.75 25.19
N LEU A 113 1.76 -5.64 24.38
CA LEU A 113 2.13 -5.41 22.99
C LEU A 113 1.03 -5.96 22.06
N GLU A 114 0.31 -5.09 21.36
CA GLU A 114 -0.75 -5.52 20.44
C GLU A 114 -0.22 -5.62 19.01
N LEU A 115 -0.10 -6.86 18.50
CA LEU A 115 0.31 -7.13 17.13
C LEU A 115 -0.91 -7.32 16.24
N VAL A 116 -0.92 -6.63 15.10
CA VAL A 116 -2.01 -6.61 14.13
C VAL A 116 -1.50 -7.12 12.78
N VAL A 117 -2.27 -7.99 12.14
CA VAL A 117 -1.98 -8.49 10.80
C VAL A 117 -2.62 -7.63 9.73
N THR A 118 -1.87 -7.36 8.65
CA THR A 118 -2.34 -6.64 7.47
C THR A 118 -2.37 -7.57 6.27
N ASP A 119 -3.46 -7.54 5.50
CA ASP A 119 -3.60 -8.37 4.30
C ASP A 119 -2.77 -7.80 3.15
N THR A 120 -1.66 -8.46 2.80
CA THR A 120 -0.79 -8.08 1.68
C THR A 120 -1.17 -8.71 0.35
N LEU A 121 -2.16 -9.61 0.33
CA LEU A 121 -2.61 -10.31 -0.88
C LEU A 121 -3.03 -9.37 -2.03
N ASN A 122 -3.24 -8.06 -1.78
CA ASN A 122 -3.61 -7.08 -2.80
C ASN A 122 -2.47 -6.22 -3.37
N HIS A 123 -1.26 -6.25 -2.79
CA HIS A 123 -0.20 -5.34 -3.26
C HIS A 123 0.72 -5.94 -4.33
N ASP A 124 0.99 -7.26 -4.29
CA ASP A 124 1.94 -7.87 -5.23
C ASP A 124 1.34 -8.15 -6.63
N TYR A 125 0.08 -8.59 -6.75
CA TYR A 125 -0.51 -8.83 -8.07
C TYR A 125 -0.83 -7.54 -8.83
N THR A 126 -1.02 -6.43 -8.12
CA THR A 126 -1.47 -5.17 -8.73
C THR A 126 -0.34 -4.53 -9.53
N MET A 127 0.91 -4.61 -9.05
CA MET A 127 2.04 -3.98 -9.74
C MET A 127 2.50 -4.77 -10.98
N GLU A 128 2.54 -6.11 -10.94
CA GLU A 128 2.92 -6.90 -12.12
C GLU A 128 1.80 -6.93 -13.18
N ASN A 129 0.54 -7.02 -12.78
CA ASN A 129 -0.58 -6.97 -13.72
C ASN A 129 -0.71 -5.58 -14.38
N LEU A 130 -0.44 -4.48 -13.67
CA LEU A 130 -0.44 -3.14 -14.28
C LEU A 130 0.67 -2.96 -15.30
N ILE A 131 1.88 -3.49 -15.04
CA ILE A 131 2.98 -3.45 -16.00
C ILE A 131 2.63 -4.28 -17.25
N ARG A 132 2.10 -5.50 -17.06
CA ARG A 132 1.68 -6.37 -18.17
C ARG A 132 0.54 -5.76 -18.99
N MET A 133 -0.46 -5.17 -18.34
CA MET A 133 -1.57 -4.47 -19.02
C MET A 133 -1.10 -3.20 -19.73
N GLY A 134 -0.17 -2.45 -19.13
CA GLY A 134 0.44 -1.27 -19.73
C GLY A 134 1.23 -1.60 -21.00
N VAL A 135 2.03 -2.67 -20.99
CA VAL A 135 2.78 -3.15 -22.16
C VAL A 135 1.82 -3.65 -23.25
N ALA A 136 0.81 -4.45 -22.89
CA ALA A 136 -0.21 -4.91 -23.84
C ALA A 136 -0.95 -3.74 -24.50
N GLY A 137 -1.32 -2.73 -23.71
CA GLY A 137 -1.94 -1.50 -24.20
C GLY A 137 -1.03 -0.73 -25.16
N LEU A 138 0.24 -0.56 -24.82
CA LEU A 138 1.21 0.13 -25.68
C LEU A 138 1.42 -0.58 -27.01
N VAL A 139 1.51 -1.92 -27.00
CA VAL A 139 1.60 -2.73 -28.23
C VAL A 139 0.37 -2.54 -29.12
N LEU A 140 -0.85 -2.54 -28.55
CA LEU A 140 -2.08 -2.31 -29.31
C LEU A 140 -2.15 -0.89 -29.91
N VAL A 141 -1.67 0.12 -29.19
CA VAL A 141 -1.60 1.50 -29.70
C VAL A 141 -0.63 1.59 -30.88
N VAL A 142 0.54 0.97 -30.79
CA VAL A 142 1.51 0.94 -31.89
C VAL A 142 0.94 0.22 -33.11
N LEU A 143 0.31 -0.94 -32.93
CA LEU A 143 -0.31 -1.70 -34.03
C LEU A 143 -1.45 -0.92 -34.71
N SER A 144 -2.29 -0.23 -33.93
CA SER A 144 -3.38 0.57 -34.49
C SER A 144 -2.88 1.79 -35.25
N ALA A 145 -1.80 2.44 -34.80
CA ALA A 145 -1.14 3.51 -35.55
C ALA A 145 -0.59 3.03 -36.90
N ILE A 146 0.11 1.89 -36.93
CA ILE A 146 0.64 1.30 -38.18
C ILE A 146 -0.49 0.98 -39.17
N LEU A 147 -1.59 0.38 -38.67
CA LEU A 147 -2.75 0.07 -39.51
C LEU A 147 -3.46 1.33 -40.02
N ALA A 148 -3.56 2.38 -39.19
CA ALA A 148 -4.16 3.65 -39.58
C ALA A 148 -3.33 4.35 -40.66
N GLU A 149 -2.00 4.38 -40.53
CA GLU A 149 -1.10 4.93 -41.54
C GLU A 149 -1.21 4.16 -42.87
N ASN A 150 -1.20 2.82 -42.82
CA ASN A 150 -1.35 1.97 -44.00
C ASN A 150 -2.73 2.16 -44.67
N TRP A 151 -3.79 2.23 -43.87
CA TRP A 151 -5.14 2.54 -44.36
C TRP A 151 -5.23 3.93 -44.99
N HIS A 152 -4.54 4.92 -44.40
CA HIS A 152 -4.55 6.28 -44.91
C HIS A 152 -3.78 6.40 -46.22
N GLY A 153 -2.69 5.64 -46.39
CA GLY A 153 -1.93 5.53 -47.64
C GLY A 153 -2.72 4.88 -48.78
N HIS A 154 -3.61 3.94 -48.48
CA HIS A 154 -4.51 3.36 -49.51
C HIS A 154 -5.68 4.28 -49.89
N ARG A 155 -5.93 5.33 -49.09
CA ARG A 155 -7.00 6.31 -49.29
C ARG A 155 -6.49 7.67 -49.78
N THR A 156 -5.38 7.74 -50.51
CA THR A 156 -5.23 8.85 -51.48
C THR A 156 -6.30 8.66 -52.55
N PRO A 157 -7.34 9.51 -52.64
CA PRO A 157 -8.27 9.43 -53.74
C PRO A 157 -7.47 9.73 -55.01
N HIS A 158 -7.53 8.84 -56.00
CA HIS A 158 -7.17 9.21 -57.36
C HIS A 158 -8.00 10.45 -57.71
N LYS A 159 -7.37 11.61 -57.67
CA LYS A 159 -7.85 12.81 -58.33
C LYS A 159 -7.22 12.76 -59.70
N GLU A 160 -7.86 12.03 -60.61
CA GLU A 160 -7.48 12.02 -62.02
C GLU A 160 -8.61 12.64 -62.83
N ASP A 161 -8.33 13.87 -63.24
CA ASP A 161 -8.93 14.57 -64.36
C ASP A 161 -8.71 13.77 -65.67
N GLN A 162 -9.72 13.80 -66.56
CA GLN A 162 -9.68 13.57 -68.02
C GLN A 162 -9.25 12.15 -68.49
N ASP A 163 -9.94 11.42 -69.36
CA ASP A 163 -10.73 11.78 -70.54
C ASP A 163 -11.87 10.76 -70.72
N VAL A 164 -13.10 11.23 -70.90
CA VAL A 164 -14.24 10.41 -71.34
C VAL A 164 -14.61 10.86 -72.76
N PRO A 165 -14.47 10.02 -73.80
CA PRO A 165 -15.12 10.28 -75.07
C PRO A 165 -16.61 9.97 -74.96
N GLU A 166 -17.44 10.99 -75.19
CA GLU A 166 -18.91 10.90 -75.28
C GLU A 166 -19.37 9.83 -76.31
N PRO A 167 -20.40 9.03 -75.96
CA PRO A 167 -21.35 8.51 -76.93
C PRO A 167 -22.62 9.38 -76.87
N SER A 168 -22.77 10.25 -77.86
CA SER A 168 -23.92 11.12 -78.06
C SER A 168 -25.18 10.32 -78.39
N TRP A 169 -26.20 10.31 -77.53
CA TRP A 169 -27.60 10.22 -77.98
C TRP A 169 -28.50 11.12 -77.13
N SER A 170 -29.26 11.90 -77.88
CA SER A 170 -30.07 13.08 -77.54
C SER A 170 -31.20 12.85 -76.53
N LYS A 171 -31.31 13.74 -75.54
CA LYS A 171 -32.56 13.99 -74.78
C LYS A 171 -33.40 15.07 -75.49
N PRO A 172 -34.72 14.88 -75.66
CA PRO A 172 -35.59 15.94 -76.15
C PRO A 172 -35.83 16.99 -75.06
N LYS A 173 -35.59 18.27 -75.38
CA LYS A 173 -35.96 19.42 -74.56
C LYS A 173 -37.43 19.75 -74.81
N SER A 174 -38.22 19.72 -73.74
CA SER A 174 -39.53 20.38 -73.68
C SER A 174 -39.33 21.89 -73.63
N GLN A 175 -39.91 22.63 -74.57
CA GLN A 175 -40.26 24.02 -74.33
C GLN A 175 -41.48 24.40 -75.16
N ALA A 176 -42.55 24.72 -74.45
CA ALA A 176 -43.68 25.47 -74.97
C ALA A 176 -43.25 26.92 -75.18
N GLU A 177 -43.71 27.57 -76.25
CA GLU A 177 -44.47 28.82 -76.17
C GLU A 177 -44.95 29.28 -77.56
N ARG A 178 -46.17 29.85 -77.54
CA ARG A 178 -46.95 30.36 -78.66
C ARG A 178 -46.30 31.59 -79.29
N THR A 179 -46.62 31.91 -80.55
CA THR A 179 -47.39 33.12 -80.94
C THR A 179 -47.41 33.32 -82.47
N PHE A 180 -48.63 33.35 -83.02
CA PHE A 180 -49.21 34.14 -84.13
C PHE A 180 -48.39 34.59 -85.36
N GLY A 181 -49.00 34.42 -86.54
CA GLY A 181 -48.75 35.27 -87.72
C GLY A 181 -49.29 34.70 -89.03
N LEU A 182 -50.51 35.12 -89.41
CA LEU A 182 -51.23 34.82 -90.66
C LEU A 182 -50.63 35.51 -91.91
N THR A 183 -50.54 34.75 -93.03
CA THR A 183 -50.91 35.01 -94.46
C THR A 183 -50.70 36.39 -95.14
N PRO A 184 -50.98 36.55 -96.45
CA PRO A 184 -50.54 35.81 -97.64
C PRO A 184 -50.02 36.76 -98.75
N ARG A 185 -49.53 36.23 -99.89
CA ARG A 185 -49.61 36.97 -101.16
C ARG A 185 -49.88 36.04 -102.35
N ALA A 186 -50.95 36.37 -103.05
CA ALA A 186 -51.51 35.68 -104.22
C ALA A 186 -50.84 36.12 -105.54
N THR A 187 -50.89 35.25 -106.54
CA THR A 187 -50.78 35.52 -107.99
C THR A 187 -51.29 34.24 -108.68
N ARG A 188 -52.57 34.13 -109.04
CA ARG A 188 -53.33 34.69 -110.19
C ARG A 188 -52.74 34.28 -111.55
N TYR A 189 -53.26 33.18 -112.12
CA TYR A 189 -53.94 33.11 -113.43
C TYR A 189 -54.93 31.94 -113.39
#